data_AF-A0A6S7BA29-F1
#
_entry.id   AF-A0A6S7BA29-F1
#
_cell.length_a   1.000
_cell.length_b   1.000
_cell.length_c   1.000
_cell.angle_alpha   90.00
_cell.angle_beta   90.00
_cell.angle_gamma   90.00
#
_symmetry.space_group_name_H-M   'P 1'
#
loop_
_entity.id
_entity.type
_entity.pdbx_description
1 polymer ?
#
loop_
_entity_poly.entity_id
_entity_poly.type
_entity_poly.pdbx_seq_one_letter_code
_entity_poly.pdbx_strand_id
1 'polypeptide(L)'
;MTDTQRNLSELRATLTALPCDDSGPVFNAPWEAQAFAMTLALHQRGMFTWAEWAGCLNEAIRAAQAAGDADHGDTYYSHWLSALESITTAKGLVTHELLLQRRRAWDAAARKTPHGQAIELG
;
A
#
# COMPACT_ATOMS: atom_id res chain seq x y z
N MET A 1 21.62 9.12 6.86
CA MET A 1 20.90 10.02 5.93
C MET A 1 21.08 9.66 4.44
N THR A 2 21.98 8.74 4.06
CA THR A 2 22.22 8.37 2.65
C THR A 2 21.31 7.25 2.12
N ASP A 3 20.83 6.36 2.99
CA ASP A 3 20.04 5.18 2.60
C ASP A 3 18.62 5.59 2.13
N THR A 4 17.93 6.43 2.91
CA THR A 4 16.58 6.91 2.59
C THR A 4 16.53 7.67 1.27
N GLN A 5 17.49 8.58 1.01
CA GLN A 5 17.57 9.34 -0.24
C GLN A 5 17.78 8.41 -1.44
N ARG A 6 18.66 7.40 -1.30
CA ARG A 6 18.91 6.42 -2.37
C ARG A 6 17.67 5.59 -2.68
N ASN A 7 16.95 5.11 -1.66
CA ASN A 7 15.71 4.36 -1.85
C ASN A 7 14.64 5.20 -2.56
N LEU A 8 14.47 6.48 -2.18
CA LEU A 8 13.48 7.35 -2.82
C LEU A 8 13.83 7.63 -4.29
N SER A 9 15.11 7.82 -4.61
CA SER A 9 15.56 7.99 -6.00
C SER A 9 15.31 6.74 -6.85
N GLU A 10 15.62 5.57 -6.32
CA GLU A 10 15.42 4.28 -6.99
C GLU A 10 13.93 3.95 -7.16
N LEU A 11 13.13 4.30 -6.15
CA LEU A 11 11.68 4.18 -6.19
C LEU A 11 11.08 5.04 -7.30
N ARG A 12 11.50 6.32 -7.41
CA ARG A 12 11.05 7.22 -8.48
C ARG A 12 11.45 6.74 -9.87
N ALA A 13 12.65 6.15 -10.00
CA ALA A 13 13.10 5.58 -11.28
C ALA A 13 12.29 4.34 -11.67
N THR A 14 11.82 3.58 -10.69
CA THR A 14 11.08 2.33 -10.92
C THR A 14 9.57 2.55 -11.09
N LEU A 15 9.00 3.53 -10.38
CA LEU A 15 7.57 3.82 -10.34
C LEU A 15 7.27 5.18 -10.95
N THR A 16 7.24 5.25 -12.27
CA THR A 16 6.96 6.46 -13.05
C THR A 16 5.59 7.09 -12.78
N ALA A 17 4.63 6.32 -12.24
CA ALA A 17 3.28 6.78 -11.91
C ALA A 17 3.11 7.25 -10.45
N LEU A 18 4.16 7.24 -9.62
CA LEU A 18 4.06 7.69 -8.23
C LEU A 18 3.74 9.19 -8.19
N PRO A 19 2.60 9.63 -7.63
CA PRO A 19 2.28 11.05 -7.49
C PRO A 19 3.33 11.74 -6.62
N CYS A 20 4.12 12.64 -7.22
CA CYS A 20 5.16 13.40 -6.52
C CYS A 20 5.09 14.88 -6.91
N ASP A 21 5.40 15.75 -5.96
CA ASP A 21 5.72 17.16 -6.19
C ASP A 21 7.23 17.42 -6.02
N ASP A 22 7.64 18.69 -6.00
CA ASP A 22 9.03 19.10 -5.81
C ASP A 22 9.62 18.68 -4.45
N SER A 23 8.77 18.34 -3.48
CA SER A 23 9.14 17.98 -2.11
C SER A 23 9.07 16.48 -1.82
N GLY A 24 8.33 15.70 -2.61
CA GLY A 24 8.28 14.25 -2.47
C GLY A 24 6.94 13.63 -2.87
N PRO A 25 6.64 12.39 -2.43
CA PRO A 25 5.37 11.74 -2.66
C PRO A 25 4.20 12.53 -2.03
N VAL A 26 3.13 12.72 -2.80
CA VAL A 26 1.91 13.41 -2.34
C VAL A 26 0.87 12.37 -1.91
N PHE A 27 0.16 12.67 -0.82
CA PHE A 27 -0.86 11.80 -0.23
C PHE A 27 -2.15 12.59 -0.01
N ASN A 28 -3.27 12.09 -0.52
CA ASN A 28 -4.61 12.63 -0.34
C ASN A 28 -5.23 12.23 0.99
N ALA A 29 -4.75 11.13 1.60
CA ALA A 29 -5.23 10.65 2.88
C ALA A 29 -4.10 10.07 3.75
N PRO A 30 -4.22 10.10 5.09
CA PRO A 30 -3.18 9.57 5.98
C PRO A 30 -2.82 8.11 5.75
N TRP A 31 -3.76 7.27 5.31
CA TRP A 31 -3.53 5.86 5.07
C TRP A 31 -2.60 5.62 3.86
N GLU A 32 -2.58 6.51 2.87
CA GLU A 32 -1.71 6.39 1.70
C GLU A 32 -0.25 6.55 2.10
N ALA A 33 0.04 7.53 2.96
CA ALA A 33 1.36 7.73 3.55
C ALA A 33 1.80 6.51 4.37
N GLN A 34 0.87 5.89 5.11
CA GLN A 34 1.16 4.69 5.88
C GLN A 34 1.47 3.49 4.98
N ALA A 35 0.68 3.27 3.92
CA ALA A 35 0.93 2.21 2.95
C ALA A 35 2.29 2.36 2.27
N PHE A 36 2.63 3.58 1.84
CA PHE A 36 3.94 3.92 1.29
C PHE A 36 5.07 3.64 2.29
N ALA A 37 4.93 4.10 3.53
CA ALA A 37 5.93 3.91 4.57
C ALA A 37 6.14 2.43 4.89
N MET A 38 5.08 1.62 4.92
CA MET A 38 5.17 0.16 5.11
C MET A 38 5.92 -0.50 3.96
N THR A 39 5.61 -0.17 2.71
CA THR A 39 6.34 -0.68 1.53
C THR A 39 7.83 -0.35 1.62
N LEU A 40 8.18 0.91 1.90
CA LEU A 40 9.58 1.33 2.04
C LEU A 40 10.28 0.58 3.18
N ALA A 41 9.63 0.44 4.33
CA ALA A 41 10.19 -0.21 5.49
C ALA A 41 10.36 -1.72 5.33
N LEU A 42 9.57 -2.38 4.48
CA LEU A 42 9.74 -3.79 4.12
C LEU A 42 10.87 -3.97 3.09
N HIS A 43 10.95 -3.09 2.10
CA HIS A 43 12.05 -3.08 1.13
C HIS A 43 13.41 -2.89 1.82
N GLN A 44 13.53 -1.91 2.71
CA GLN A 44 14.75 -1.65 3.48
C GLN A 44 15.18 -2.83 4.37
N ARG A 45 14.23 -3.70 4.75
CA ARG A 45 14.49 -4.94 5.49
C ARG A 45 14.82 -6.13 4.58
N GLY A 46 14.88 -5.94 3.26
CA GLY A 46 15.20 -6.97 2.28
C GLY A 46 14.08 -7.99 2.07
N MET A 47 12.83 -7.66 2.42
CA MET A 47 11.70 -8.58 2.28
C MET A 47 11.31 -8.83 0.82
N PHE A 48 11.58 -7.85 -0.05
CA PHE A 48 11.43 -7.92 -1.50
C PHE A 48 12.35 -6.87 -2.15
N THR A 49 12.57 -7.01 -3.45
CA THR A 49 13.26 -6.02 -4.29
C THR A 49 12.28 -5.06 -4.95
N TRP A 50 12.74 -3.89 -5.41
CA TRP A 50 11.90 -2.99 -6.20
C TRP A 50 11.39 -3.60 -7.51
N ALA A 51 12.14 -4.53 -8.12
CA ALA A 51 11.69 -5.23 -9.32
C ALA A 51 10.49 -6.17 -9.02
N GLU A 52 10.54 -6.91 -7.92
CA GLU A 52 9.41 -7.72 -7.46
C GLU A 52 8.21 -6.84 -7.11
N TRP A 53 8.43 -5.73 -6.42
CA TRP A 53 7.39 -4.75 -6.10
C TRP A 53 6.72 -4.19 -7.35
N ALA A 54 7.49 -3.75 -8.34
CA ALA A 54 6.96 -3.22 -9.60
C ALA A 54 6.11 -4.24 -10.35
N GLY A 55 6.53 -5.52 -10.35
CA GLY A 55 5.75 -6.63 -10.89
C GLY A 55 4.39 -6.77 -10.20
N CYS A 56 4.37 -6.88 -8.87
CA CYS A 56 3.13 -6.99 -8.10
C CYS A 56 2.21 -5.78 -8.26
N LEU A 57 2.77 -4.56 -8.32
CA LEU A 57 1.98 -3.35 -8.52
C LEU A 57 1.33 -3.32 -9.91
N ASN A 58 2.08 -3.68 -10.95
CA ASN A 58 1.54 -3.76 -12.30
C ASN A 58 0.43 -4.82 -12.41
N GLU A 59 0.59 -5.98 -11.77
CA GLU A 59 -0.46 -7.00 -11.70
C GLU A 59 -1.72 -6.49 -10.99
N ALA A 60 -1.57 -5.79 -9.87
CA ALA A 60 -2.69 -5.21 -9.13
C ALA A 60 -3.46 -4.17 -9.96
N ILE A 61 -2.75 -3.28 -10.67
CA ILE A 61 -3.35 -2.28 -11.56
C ILE A 61 -4.11 -2.99 -12.70
N ARG A 62 -3.48 -3.97 -13.36
CA ARG A 62 -4.13 -4.72 -14.45
C ARG A 62 -5.38 -5.47 -13.99
N ALA A 63 -5.34 -6.05 -12.79
CA ALA A 63 -6.50 -6.74 -12.21
C ALA A 63 -7.65 -5.76 -11.94
N ALA A 64 -7.37 -4.57 -11.41
CA ALA A 64 -8.38 -3.55 -11.16
C ALA A 64 -8.97 -2.97 -12.46
N GLN A 65 -8.13 -2.68 -13.46
CA GLN A 65 -8.58 -2.25 -14.79
C GLN A 65 -9.49 -3.31 -15.44
N ALA A 66 -9.14 -4.59 -15.32
CA ALA A 66 -9.97 -5.68 -15.82
C ALA A 66 -11.32 -5.80 -15.07
N ALA A 67 -11.39 -5.36 -13.82
CA ALA A 67 -12.60 -5.30 -13.02
C ALA A 67 -13.48 -4.06 -13.30
N GLY A 68 -13.07 -3.21 -14.25
CA GLY A 68 -13.84 -2.03 -14.68
C GLY A 68 -13.48 -0.74 -13.96
N ASP A 69 -12.32 -0.68 -13.30
CA ASP A 69 -11.84 0.57 -12.72
C ASP A 69 -11.53 1.59 -13.83
N ALA A 70 -12.28 2.68 -13.84
CA ALA A 70 -11.98 3.83 -14.66
C ALA A 70 -10.88 4.59 -13.93
N ASP A 71 -9.67 4.56 -14.47
CA ASP A 71 -8.45 5.08 -13.86
C ASP A 71 -8.52 6.61 -13.67
N HIS A 72 -9.13 7.07 -12.58
CA HIS A 72 -9.32 8.50 -12.25
C HIS A 72 -8.17 9.07 -11.41
N GLY A 73 -7.07 8.34 -11.22
CA GLY A 73 -5.94 8.75 -10.38
C GLY A 73 -6.16 8.59 -8.87
N ASP A 74 -7.42 8.65 -8.40
CA ASP A 74 -7.79 8.44 -6.99
C ASP A 74 -7.68 6.97 -6.53
N THR A 75 -7.53 6.02 -7.46
CA THR A 75 -7.43 4.59 -7.17
C THR A 75 -6.00 4.07 -7.07
N TYR A 76 -5.00 4.90 -7.38
CA TYR A 76 -3.59 4.49 -7.42
C TYR A 76 -3.10 3.86 -6.10
N TYR A 77 -3.31 4.53 -4.96
CA TYR A 77 -2.92 3.97 -3.67
C TYR A 77 -3.77 2.77 -3.23
N SER A 78 -4.96 2.59 -3.82
CA SER A 78 -5.76 1.37 -3.62
C SER A 78 -5.12 0.17 -4.33
N HIS A 79 -4.56 0.37 -5.52
CA HIS A 79 -3.74 -0.64 -6.21
C HIS A 79 -2.43 -0.89 -5.46
N TRP A 80 -1.80 0.17 -4.92
CA TRP A 80 -0.62 0.06 -4.06
C TRP A 80 -0.88 -0.84 -2.85
N LEU A 81 -1.99 -0.62 -2.15
CA LEU A 81 -2.37 -1.45 -1.00
C LEU A 81 -2.63 -2.90 -1.41
N SER A 82 -3.33 -3.13 -2.53
CA SER A 82 -3.57 -4.47 -3.08
C SER A 82 -2.25 -5.20 -3.40
N ALA A 83 -1.29 -4.49 -3.99
CA ALA A 83 0.05 -5.00 -4.28
C ALA A 83 0.82 -5.34 -3.00
N LEU A 84 0.71 -4.50 -1.97
CA LEU A 84 1.33 -4.72 -0.66
C LEU A 84 0.77 -5.96 0.04
N GLU A 85 -0.55 -6.14 0.07
CA GLU A 85 -1.19 -7.35 0.60
C GLU A 85 -0.75 -8.60 -0.18
N SER A 86 -0.65 -8.49 -1.51
CA SER A 86 -0.26 -9.60 -2.39
C SER A 86 1.19 -10.03 -2.17
N ILE A 87 2.15 -9.10 -2.21
CA ILE A 87 3.57 -9.44 -2.06
C ILE A 87 3.89 -9.93 -0.65
N THR A 88 3.28 -9.35 0.39
CA THR A 88 3.49 -9.80 1.78
C THR A 88 2.90 -11.19 2.02
N THR A 89 1.79 -11.53 1.37
CA THR A 89 1.22 -12.87 1.39
C THR A 89 2.10 -13.86 0.62
N ALA A 90 2.56 -13.48 -0.59
CA ALA A 90 3.44 -14.33 -1.42
C ALA A 90 4.78 -14.64 -0.74
N LYS A 91 5.30 -13.69 0.05
CA LYS A 91 6.52 -13.85 0.87
C LYS A 91 6.26 -14.56 2.21
N GLY A 92 5.01 -14.92 2.54
CA GLY A 92 4.65 -15.60 3.78
C GLY A 92 4.76 -14.73 5.04
N LEU A 93 4.82 -13.41 4.90
CA LEU A 93 4.90 -12.46 6.03
C LEU A 93 3.55 -12.29 6.72
N VAL A 94 2.47 -12.43 5.95
CA VAL A 94 1.08 -12.46 6.42
C VAL A 94 0.35 -13.58 5.71
N THR A 95 -0.78 -14.01 6.27
CA THR A 95 -1.68 -14.95 5.61
C THR A 95 -2.94 -14.22 5.15
N HIS A 96 -3.57 -14.72 4.08
CA HIS A 96 -4.86 -14.21 3.63
C HIS A 96 -5.92 -14.27 4.76
N GLU A 97 -5.89 -15.32 5.58
CA GLU A 97 -6.76 -15.46 6.74
C GLU A 97 -6.53 -14.33 7.77
N LEU A 98 -5.27 -14.00 8.08
CA LEU A 98 -4.94 -12.92 9.00
C LEU A 98 -5.42 -11.56 8.50
N LEU A 99 -5.24 -11.28 7.20
CA LEU A 99 -5.72 -10.03 6.57
C LEU A 99 -7.25 -9.95 6.66
N LEU A 100 -7.94 -11.04 6.33
CA LEU A 100 -9.40 -11.12 6.39
C LEU A 100 -9.93 -10.98 7.82
N GLN A 101 -9.27 -11.63 8.79
CA GLN A 101 -9.60 -11.50 10.21
C GLN A 101 -9.44 -10.05 10.68
N ARG A 102 -8.34 -9.39 10.28
CA ARG A 102 -8.08 -7.99 10.64
C ARG A 102 -9.13 -7.05 10.06
N ARG A 103 -9.51 -7.24 8.78
CA ARG A 103 -10.59 -6.48 8.12
C ARG A 103 -11.91 -6.64 8.86
N ARG A 104 -12.31 -7.89 9.15
CA ARG A 104 -13.54 -8.19 9.91
C ARG A 104 -13.55 -7.58 11.30
N ALA A 105 -12.41 -7.58 11.99
CA ALA A 105 -12.28 -6.99 13.31
C ALA A 105 -12.51 -5.48 13.27
N TRP A 106 -11.92 -4.79 12.29
CA TRP A 106 -12.14 -3.36 12.07
C TRP A 106 -13.59 -3.05 11.67
N ASP A 107 -14.19 -3.83 10.78
CA ASP A 107 -15.60 -3.67 10.40
C ASP A 107 -16.53 -3.83 11.61
N ALA A 108 -16.24 -4.79 12.49
CA ALA A 108 -16.99 -5.01 13.72
C ALA A 108 -16.79 -3.88 14.72
N ALA A 109 -15.58 -3.36 14.87
CA ALA A 109 -15.28 -2.22 15.73
C ALA A 109 -16.00 -0.95 15.23
N ALA A 110 -15.95 -0.67 13.92
CA ALA A 110 -16.62 0.47 13.30
C ALA A 110 -18.13 0.45 13.54
N ARG A 111 -18.78 -0.72 13.40
CA ARG A 111 -20.23 -0.87 13.66
C ARG A 111 -20.62 -0.69 15.13
N LYS A 112 -19.71 -0.95 16.06
CA LYS A 112 -19.96 -0.85 17.52
C LYS A 112 -19.64 0.54 18.07
N THR A 113 -18.78 1.30 17.39
CA THR A 113 -18.32 2.60 17.87
C THR A 113 -19.38 3.66 17.61
N PRO A 114 -19.89 4.34 18.66
CA PRO A 114 -20.79 5.48 18.49
C PRO A 114 -20.18 6.56 17.60
N HIS A 115 -21.03 7.25 16.81
CA HIS A 115 -20.58 8.34 15.96
C HIS A 115 -19.83 9.42 16.76
N GLY A 116 -18.68 9.86 16.24
CA GLY A 116 -17.83 10.86 16.88
C GLY A 116 -16.80 10.30 17.87
N GLN A 117 -16.78 8.99 18.10
CA GLN A 117 -15.73 8.33 18.88
C GLN A 117 -14.68 7.67 17.98
N ALA A 118 -13.46 7.56 18.48
CA ALA A 118 -12.38 6.86 17.79
C ALA A 118 -12.71 5.36 17.71
N ILE A 119 -12.49 4.76 16.54
CA ILE A 119 -12.63 3.31 16.35
C ILE A 119 -11.35 2.66 16.84
N GLU A 120 -11.47 1.75 17.80
CA GLU A 120 -10.35 0.99 18.34
C GLU A 120 -10.58 -0.50 18.10
N LEU A 121 -9.51 -1.23 17.75
CA LEU A 121 -9.52 -2.68 17.81
C LEU A 121 -9.40 -3.09 19.27
N GLY A 122 -10.46 -3.69 19.81
CA GLY A 122 -10.47 -4.27 21.16
C GLY A 122 -9.56 -5.48 21.31
#